data_AF-A0A1E7N275-F1
#
_entry.id   AF-A0A1E7N275-F1
#
_cell.length_a   1.000
_cell.length_b   1.000
_cell.length_c   1.000
_cell.angle_alpha   90.00
_cell.angle_beta   90.00
_cell.angle_gamma   90.00
#
_symmetry.space_group_name_H-M   'P 1'
#
loop_
_entity.id
_entity.type
_entity.pdbx_description
1 polymer ?
#
loop_
_entity_poly.entity_id
_entity_poly.type
_entity_poly.pdbx_seq_one_letter_code
_entity_poly.pdbx_strand_id
1 'polypeptide(L)'
;MQWPGTKLQQSPFFLDIQQAVIKRRLTTSAPDYVGYLPTVSAYLQLPQPKRQQAYGAITRVLSETVEIAADIIVHLARRRSG
;
A
#
# COMPACT_ATOMS: atom_id res chain seq x y z
N MET A 1 16.76 0.04 -3.84
CA MET A 1 15.77 1.12 -4.06
C MET A 1 14.50 0.51 -4.65
N GLN A 2 13.33 0.88 -4.16
CA GLN A 2 12.02 0.50 -4.70
C GLN A 2 11.43 1.67 -5.49
N TRP A 3 10.51 1.39 -6.41
CA TRP A 3 9.75 2.45 -7.10
C TRP A 3 8.94 3.26 -6.07
N PRO A 4 8.88 4.61 -6.17
CA PRO A 4 9.38 5.46 -7.26
C PRO A 4 10.87 5.86 -7.17
N GLY A 5 11.62 5.44 -6.16
CA GLY A 5 13.02 5.79 -5.97
C GLY A 5 13.95 5.42 -7.13
N THR A 6 13.70 4.29 -7.80
CA THR A 6 14.42 3.93 -9.03
C THR A 6 14.22 4.96 -10.16
N LYS A 7 13.05 5.62 -10.22
CA LYS A 7 12.78 6.73 -11.15
C LYS A 7 13.45 8.02 -10.70
N LEU A 8 13.51 8.29 -9.40
CA LEU A 8 14.24 9.44 -8.88
C LEU A 8 15.74 9.36 -9.17
N GLN A 9 16.34 8.17 -9.12
CA GLN A 9 17.75 7.94 -9.48
C GLN A 9 18.04 8.20 -10.97
N GLN A 10 17.08 7.91 -11.85
CA GLN A 10 17.19 8.15 -13.29
C GLN A 10 16.95 9.60 -13.67
N SER A 11 16.34 10.38 -12.78
CA SER A 11 16.00 11.78 -13.04
C SER A 11 17.23 12.68 -12.98
N PRO A 12 17.43 13.58 -13.96
CA PRO A 12 18.50 14.56 -13.91
C PRO A 12 18.26 15.66 -12.85
N PHE A 13 17.06 15.74 -12.27
CA PHE A 13 16.70 16.81 -11.33
C PHE A 13 17.12 16.55 -9.88
N PHE A 14 17.58 15.33 -9.57
CA PHE A 14 17.86 14.92 -8.20
C PHE A 14 19.25 14.31 -8.03
N LEU A 15 19.77 14.39 -6.81
CA LEU A 15 20.97 13.73 -6.32
C LEU A 15 20.78 13.33 -4.86
N ASP A 16 21.69 12.50 -4.34
CA ASP A 16 21.67 12.00 -2.96
C ASP A 16 20.34 11.31 -2.57
N ILE A 17 19.82 10.49 -3.49
CA ILE A 17 18.56 9.79 -3.29
C ILE A 17 18.75 8.70 -2.22
N GLN A 18 17.99 8.79 -1.14
CA GLN A 18 17.95 7.82 -0.05
C GLN A 18 16.56 7.18 0.06
N GLN A 19 16.54 5.93 0.53
CA GLN A 19 15.32 5.25 0.94
C GLN A 19 15.37 4.98 2.43
N ALA A 20 14.26 5.19 3.10
CA ALA A 20 14.00 4.64 4.42
C ALA A 20 12.67 3.91 4.44
N VAL A 21 12.54 2.95 5.35
CA VAL A 21 11.26 2.29 5.64
C VAL A 21 10.87 2.64 7.06
N ILE A 22 9.76 3.36 7.20
CA ILE A 22 9.13 3.58 8.50
C ILE A 22 8.23 2.38 8.75
N LYS A 23 8.67 1.49 9.64
CA LYS A 23 7.89 0.31 9.99
C LYS A 23 6.63 0.72 10.71
N ARG A 24 5.49 0.21 10.25
CA ARG A 24 4.18 0.48 10.85
C ARG A 24 3.32 -0.77 10.76
N ARG A 25 2.85 -1.22 11.91
CA ARG A 25 1.88 -2.31 12.03
C ARG A 25 0.59 -1.71 12.55
N LEU A 26 -0.51 -2.00 11.88
CA LEU A 26 -1.84 -1.63 12.31
C LEU A 26 -2.62 -2.88 12.65
N THR A 27 -3.57 -2.70 13.54
CA THR A 27 -4.49 -3.75 13.94
C THR A 27 -5.89 -3.21 13.77
N THR A 28 -6.77 -4.01 13.18
CA THR A 28 -8.18 -3.64 12.93
C THR A 28 -9.08 -4.86 13.04
N SER A 29 -10.38 -4.65 13.13
CA SER A 29 -11.35 -5.75 13.13
C SER A 29 -11.51 -6.34 11.72
N ALA A 30 -11.89 -7.60 11.60
CA ALA A 30 -12.23 -8.19 10.31
C ALA A 30 -13.33 -7.43 9.54
N PRO A 31 -14.43 -6.97 10.17
CA PRO A 31 -15.43 -6.14 9.49
C PRO A 31 -14.85 -4.83 8.93
N ASP A 32 -14.01 -4.14 9.69
CA ASP A 32 -13.40 -2.88 9.25
C ASP A 32 -12.42 -3.11 8.10
N TYR A 33 -11.62 -4.19 8.16
CA TYR A 33 -10.72 -4.55 7.08
C TYR A 33 -11.48 -4.84 5.78
N VAL A 34 -12.56 -5.61 5.86
CA VAL A 34 -13.42 -5.90 4.68
C VAL A 34 -14.12 -4.63 4.20
N GLY A 35 -14.54 -3.74 5.10
CA GLY A 35 -15.10 -2.42 4.78
C GLY A 35 -14.12 -1.47 4.09
N TYR A 36 -12.81 -1.67 4.28
CA TYR A 36 -11.76 -0.93 3.58
C TYR A 36 -11.52 -1.43 2.15
N LEU A 37 -11.70 -2.73 1.86
CA LEU A 37 -11.41 -3.32 0.54
C LEU A 37 -12.11 -2.62 -0.64
N PRO A 38 -13.35 -2.11 -0.53
CA PRO A 38 -13.99 -1.30 -1.56
C PRO A 38 -13.24 -0.03 -1.96
N THR A 39 -12.28 0.44 -1.17
CA THR A 39 -11.44 1.61 -1.51
C THR A 39 -10.20 1.23 -2.32
N VAL A 40 -9.84 -0.06 -2.34
CA VAL A 40 -8.64 -0.56 -2.99
C VAL A 40 -8.94 -0.84 -4.45
N SER A 41 -8.14 -0.26 -5.36
CA SER A 41 -8.36 -0.33 -6.81
C SER A 41 -8.50 -1.77 -7.33
N ALA A 42 -7.75 -2.72 -6.78
CA ALA A 42 -7.83 -4.14 -7.15
C ALA A 42 -9.23 -4.73 -6.97
N TYR A 43 -9.98 -4.31 -5.94
CA TYR A 43 -11.37 -4.74 -5.73
C TYR A 43 -12.36 -3.83 -6.45
N LEU A 44 -12.10 -2.51 -6.54
CA LEU A 44 -12.94 -1.58 -7.29
C LEU A 44 -13.11 -1.98 -8.75
N GLN A 45 -12.07 -2.48 -9.38
CA GLN A 45 -12.05 -2.89 -10.78
C GLN A 45 -12.76 -4.23 -11.04
N LEU A 46 -13.13 -4.99 -10.00
CA LEU A 46 -13.85 -6.25 -10.19
C LEU A 46 -15.32 -5.99 -10.57
N PRO A 47 -15.88 -6.79 -11.49
CA PRO A 47 -17.33 -6.84 -11.69
C PRO A 47 -18.06 -7.12 -10.37
N GLN A 48 -19.21 -6.48 -10.15
CA GLN A 48 -19.93 -6.52 -8.87
C GLN A 48 -20.12 -7.94 -8.31
N PRO A 49 -20.52 -8.97 -9.09
CA PRO A 49 -20.68 -10.33 -8.56
C PRO A 49 -19.35 -10.92 -8.04
N LYS A 50 -18.26 -10.74 -8.79
CA LYS A 50 -16.92 -11.21 -8.39
C LYS A 50 -16.41 -10.47 -7.15
N ARG A 51 -16.71 -9.17 -7.06
CA ARG A 51 -16.35 -8.35 -5.90
C ARG A 51 -17.03 -8.84 -4.62
N GLN A 52 -18.32 -9.12 -4.67
CA GLN A 52 -19.05 -9.66 -3.52
C GLN A 52 -18.57 -11.07 -3.14
N GLN A 53 -18.30 -11.93 -4.13
CA GLN A 53 -17.71 -13.25 -3.88
C GLN A 53 -16.35 -13.13 -3.19
N ALA A 54 -15.50 -12.20 -3.62
CA ALA A 54 -14.20 -11.96 -3.01
C ALA A 54 -14.33 -11.54 -1.55
N TYR A 55 -15.22 -10.58 -1.24
CA TYR A 55 -15.45 -10.15 0.14
C TYR A 55 -15.94 -11.31 1.02
N GLY A 56 -16.93 -12.07 0.56
CA GLY A 56 -17.42 -13.23 1.31
C GLY A 56 -16.38 -14.33 1.51
N ALA A 57 -15.50 -14.56 0.53
CA ALA A 57 -14.39 -15.51 0.67
C ALA A 57 -13.35 -15.02 1.70
N ILE A 58 -13.01 -13.73 1.66
CA ILE A 58 -12.05 -13.11 2.59
C ILE A 58 -12.61 -13.11 4.01
N THR A 59 -13.85 -12.68 4.23
CA THR A 59 -14.47 -12.65 5.57
C THR A 59 -14.44 -14.02 6.25
N ARG A 60 -14.60 -15.11 5.51
CA ARG A 60 -14.63 -16.47 6.08
C ARG A 60 -13.29 -16.95 6.64
N VAL A 61 -12.18 -16.36 6.22
CA VAL A 61 -10.83 -16.82 6.61
C VAL A 61 -10.11 -15.84 7.54
N LEU A 62 -10.64 -14.64 7.72
CA LEU A 62 -10.05 -13.65 8.62
C LEU A 62 -10.30 -14.06 10.09
N SER A 63 -9.26 -13.89 10.90
CA SER A 63 -9.41 -13.83 12.36
C SER A 63 -10.19 -12.59 12.77
N GLU A 64 -10.75 -12.58 13.98
CA GLU A 64 -11.47 -11.42 14.53
C GLU A 64 -10.66 -10.13 14.43
N THR A 65 -9.35 -10.25 14.67
CA THR A 65 -8.36 -9.19 14.57
C THR A 65 -7.44 -9.42 13.38
N VAL A 66 -7.26 -8.40 12.55
CA VAL A 66 -6.40 -8.41 11.36
C VAL A 66 -5.22 -7.49 11.57
N GLU A 67 -4.01 -8.02 11.42
CA GLU A 67 -2.79 -7.22 11.37
C GLU A 67 -2.50 -6.78 9.94
N ILE A 68 -2.15 -5.50 9.78
CA ILE A 68 -1.80 -4.89 8.50
C ILE A 68 -0.38 -4.35 8.57
N ALA A 69 0.48 -4.82 7.67
CA ALA A 69 1.76 -4.19 7.40
C ALA A 69 1.53 -2.92 6.57
N ALA A 70 1.53 -1.78 7.23
CA ALA A 70 1.30 -0.46 6.63
C ALA A 70 2.61 0.33 6.53
N ASP A 71 3.70 -0.35 6.19
CA ASP A 71 5.05 0.22 6.12
C ASP A 71 5.07 1.37 5.11
N ILE A 72 5.62 2.51 5.54
CA ILE A 72 5.75 3.69 4.68
C ILE A 72 7.17 3.69 4.15
N ILE A 73 7.28 3.56 2.83
CA ILE A 73 8.55 3.71 2.13
C ILE A 73 8.70 5.19 1.81
N VAL A 74 9.75 5.80 2.36
CA VAL A 74 10.04 7.22 2.15
C VAL A 74 11.26 7.33 1.25
N HIS A 75 11.15 8.24 0.27
CA HIS A 75 12.23 8.62 -0.63
C HIS A 75 12.60 10.07 -0.35
N LEU A 76 13.84 10.29 0.10
CA LEU A 76 14.40 11.63 0.27
C LEU A 76 15.41 11.86 -0.86
N ALA A 77 15.35 13.02 -1.48
CA ALA A 77 16.30 13.41 -2.52
C ALA A 77 16.64 14.89 -2.41
N ARG A 78 17.89 15.24 -2.72
CA ARG A 78 18.31 16.63 -2.87
C ARG A 78 18.07 17.07 -4.30
N ARG A 79 17.49 18.25 -4.49
CA ARG A 79 17.36 18.86 -5.82
C ARG A 79 18.75 19.28 -6.33
N ARG A 80 19.06 19.03 -7.60
CA ARG A 80 20.25 19.61 -8.23
C ARG A 80 20.07 21.13 -8.32
N SER A 81 21.05 21.90 -7.86
CA SER A 81 21.17 23.31 -8.26
C SER A 81 21.34 23.36 -9.78
N GLY A 82 20.60 24.25 -10.44
CA GLY A 82 20.84 24.57 -11.86
C GLY A 82 22.14 25.32 -12.03
#